data_AF-A0A5N5TBW6-F1
#
_entry.id   AF-A0A5N5TBW6-F1
#
_cell.length_a   1.000
_cell.length_b   1.000
_cell.length_c   1.000
_cell.angle_alpha   90.00
_cell.angle_beta   90.00
_cell.angle_gamma   90.00
#
_symmetry.space_group_name_H-M   'P 1'
#
loop_
_entity.id
_entity.type
_entity.pdbx_description
1 polymer ?
#
loop_
_entity_poly.entity_id
_entity_poly.type
_entity_poly.pdbx_seq_one_letter_code
_entity_poly.pdbx_strand_id
1 'polypeptide(L)'
;MHVSKEVEERFHTKTQLIRDRTKLLKSVVEATNSSKKNAEEQSQESQGIIKATQKEVKRLKCALNAAKEKITETEASERKATRLQRRVSHLMYVGHGTGSQYMPSHIVETVDCHSLVFLYGCSSASLAQRGAVADPWGVLLHYLIGSCPCVVGMLWEVMDRDTDLLTREIIRALRGIKGPPSSPLEDPPTDIPLIVARAKPLCSWYLISAALVVYGLPLQVIPQSNEDSL
;
A
#
# COMPACT_ATOMS: atom_id res chain seq x y z
N MET A 1 23.39 10.01 3.31
CA MET A 1 22.68 11.31 3.17
C MET A 1 22.50 11.81 1.72
N HIS A 2 23.24 11.34 0.70
CA HIS A 2 23.07 11.84 -0.68
C HIS A 2 21.85 11.28 -1.44
N VAL A 3 21.36 10.09 -1.09
CA VAL A 3 20.24 9.41 -1.78
C VAL A 3 18.90 10.14 -1.62
N SER A 4 18.70 10.83 -0.49
CA SER A 4 17.42 11.50 -0.19
C SER A 4 17.09 12.66 -1.14
N LYS A 5 18.11 13.38 -1.65
CA LYS A 5 17.92 14.51 -2.56
C LYS A 5 17.60 14.06 -3.99
N GLU A 6 18.29 13.04 -4.50
CA GLU A 6 17.99 12.48 -5.83
C GLU A 6 16.60 11.82 -5.87
N VAL A 7 16.19 11.21 -4.75
CA VAL A 7 14.87 10.61 -4.60
C VAL A 7 13.80 11.72 -4.53
N GLU A 8 13.99 12.76 -3.72
CA GLU A 8 13.13 13.95 -3.74
C GLU A 8 13.07 14.60 -5.13
N GLU A 9 14.20 14.73 -5.84
CA GLU A 9 14.24 15.29 -7.19
C GLU A 9 13.52 14.41 -8.22
N ARG A 10 13.71 13.09 -8.20
CA ARG A 10 13.00 12.17 -9.10
C ARG A 10 11.50 12.11 -8.81
N PHE A 11 11.11 12.19 -7.53
CA PHE A 11 9.73 12.33 -7.14
C PHE A 11 9.16 13.66 -7.61
N HIS A 12 9.84 14.76 -7.33
CA HIS A 12 9.47 16.08 -7.80
C HIS A 12 9.33 16.09 -9.32
N THR A 13 10.23 15.42 -10.05
CA THR A 13 10.19 15.27 -11.51
C THR A 13 8.98 14.48 -11.98
N LYS A 14 8.62 13.36 -11.32
CA LYS A 14 7.42 12.58 -11.67
C LYS A 14 6.11 13.28 -11.29
N THR A 15 6.04 13.94 -10.14
CA THR A 15 4.86 14.76 -9.79
C THR A 15 4.75 15.99 -10.69
N GLN A 16 5.88 16.60 -11.06
CA GLN A 16 5.92 17.67 -12.07
C GLN A 16 5.44 17.15 -13.42
N LEU A 17 5.90 15.99 -13.88
CA LEU A 17 5.45 15.39 -15.14
C LEU A 17 3.93 15.13 -15.17
N ILE A 18 3.37 14.65 -14.05
CA ILE A 18 1.92 14.45 -13.92
C ILE A 18 1.18 15.80 -13.88
N ARG A 19 1.70 16.80 -13.16
CA ARG A 19 1.15 18.16 -13.14
C ARG A 19 1.21 18.82 -14.51
N ASP A 20 2.28 18.61 -15.27
CA ASP A 20 2.51 19.18 -16.59
C ASP A 20 1.64 18.50 -17.64
N ARG A 21 1.47 17.17 -17.58
CA ARG A 21 0.45 16.46 -18.38
C ARG A 21 -0.97 16.97 -18.06
N THR A 22 -1.26 17.27 -16.81
CA THR A 22 -2.56 17.82 -16.41
C THR A 22 -2.74 19.26 -16.88
N LYS A 23 -1.69 20.09 -16.88
CA LYS A 23 -1.69 21.44 -17.48
C LYS A 23 -1.89 21.40 -18.99
N LEU A 24 -1.18 20.50 -19.69
CA LEU A 24 -1.36 20.27 -21.13
C LEU A 24 -2.78 19.84 -21.48
N LEU A 25 -3.37 18.94 -20.70
CA LEU A 25 -4.77 18.54 -20.89
C LEU A 25 -5.74 19.70 -20.63
N LYS A 26 -5.47 20.54 -19.62
CA LYS A 26 -6.27 21.76 -19.39
C LYS A 26 -6.17 22.74 -20.56
N SER A 27 -4.96 22.99 -21.08
CA SER A 27 -4.76 23.90 -22.21
C SER A 27 -5.38 23.37 -23.51
N VAL A 28 -5.35 22.05 -23.75
CA VAL A 28 -6.05 21.42 -24.88
C VAL A 28 -7.57 21.60 -24.74
N VAL A 29 -8.13 21.40 -23.53
CA VAL A 29 -9.56 21.61 -23.27
C VAL A 29 -9.95 23.08 -23.46
N GLU A 30 -9.13 24.03 -23.02
CA GLU A 30 -9.34 25.47 -23.23
C GLU A 30 -9.24 25.86 -24.72
N ALA A 31 -8.25 25.37 -25.46
CA ALA A 31 -8.12 25.60 -26.90
C ALA A 31 -9.31 25.06 -27.70
N THR A 32 -9.83 23.89 -27.30
CA THR A 32 -11.02 23.29 -27.92
C THR A 32 -12.27 24.11 -27.62
N ASN A 33 -12.40 24.68 -26.42
CA ASN A 33 -13.51 25.56 -26.05
C ASN A 33 -13.45 26.92 -26.78
N SER A 34 -12.26 27.48 -26.99
CA SER A 34 -12.09 28.71 -27.79
C SER A 34 -12.41 28.47 -29.26
N SER A 35 -11.98 27.33 -29.81
CA SER A 35 -12.33 26.93 -31.19
C SER A 35 -13.84 26.74 -31.37
N LYS A 36 -14.52 26.23 -30.35
CA LYS A 36 -15.98 26.12 -30.31
C LYS A 36 -16.66 27.50 -30.34
N LYS A 37 -16.17 28.46 -29.55
CA LYS A 37 -16.71 29.83 -29.49
C LYS A 37 -16.59 30.53 -30.85
N ASN A 38 -15.46 30.35 -31.53
CA ASN A 38 -15.23 30.91 -32.87
C ASN A 38 -16.08 30.21 -33.96
N ALA A 39 -16.37 28.91 -33.81
CA ALA A 39 -17.23 28.16 -34.74
C ALA A 39 -18.73 28.44 -34.53
N GLU A 40 -19.15 28.84 -33.33
CA GLU A 40 -20.52 29.29 -33.03
C GLU A 40 -20.84 30.65 -33.68
N GLU A 41 -19.82 31.44 -34.05
CA GLU A 41 -19.95 32.74 -34.73
C GLU A 41 -20.09 32.64 -36.27
N GLN A 42 -19.90 31.45 -36.89
CA GLN A 42 -20.01 31.23 -38.34
C GLN A 42 -21.10 30.20 -38.71
N SER A 43 -22.26 30.70 -39.19
CA SER A 43 -23.33 30.09 -40.03
C SER A 43 -23.86 28.65 -39.78
N GLN A 44 -25.09 28.38 -40.24
CA GLN A 44 -25.94 27.20 -39.96
C GLN A 44 -25.39 25.82 -40.36
N GLU A 45 -24.28 25.72 -41.11
CA GLU A 45 -23.61 24.47 -41.49
C GLU A 45 -22.83 23.82 -40.32
N SER A 46 -22.59 24.59 -39.25
CA SER A 46 -21.72 24.22 -38.12
C SER A 46 -22.37 23.34 -37.04
N GLN A 47 -23.70 23.10 -37.08
CA GLN A 47 -24.39 22.38 -35.99
C GLN A 47 -23.93 20.93 -35.78
N GLY A 48 -23.51 20.24 -36.84
CA GLY A 48 -22.97 18.87 -36.76
C GLY A 48 -21.58 18.83 -36.10
N ILE A 49 -20.71 19.75 -36.49
CA ILE A 49 -19.35 19.89 -35.96
C ILE A 49 -19.39 20.33 -34.49
N ILE A 50 -20.32 21.23 -34.13
CA ILE A 50 -20.55 21.66 -32.74
C ILE A 50 -21.01 20.49 -31.86
N LYS A 51 -21.89 19.60 -32.37
CA LYS A 51 -22.30 18.39 -31.62
C LYS A 51 -21.15 17.39 -31.43
N ALA A 52 -20.32 17.18 -32.45
CA ALA A 52 -19.16 16.29 -32.37
C ALA A 52 -18.10 16.83 -31.37
N THR A 53 -17.79 18.12 -31.43
CA THR A 53 -16.87 18.78 -30.49
C THR A 53 -17.41 18.82 -29.06
N GLN A 54 -18.72 19.00 -28.84
CA GLN A 54 -19.33 18.89 -27.52
C GLN A 54 -19.19 17.48 -26.90
N LYS A 55 -19.34 16.43 -27.72
CA LYS A 55 -19.15 15.04 -27.26
C LYS A 55 -17.71 14.79 -26.82
N GLU A 56 -16.75 15.34 -27.56
CA GLU A 56 -15.32 15.16 -27.25
C GLU A 56 -14.89 15.97 -26.01
N VAL A 57 -15.37 17.21 -25.87
CA VAL A 57 -15.15 18.02 -24.65
C VAL A 57 -15.74 17.34 -23.42
N LYS A 58 -16.92 16.71 -23.54
CA LYS A 58 -17.53 15.94 -22.44
C LYS A 58 -16.67 14.74 -22.05
N ARG A 59 -16.10 14.02 -23.02
CA ARG A 59 -15.18 12.90 -22.78
C ARG A 59 -13.90 13.35 -22.08
N LEU A 60 -13.27 14.41 -22.58
CA LEU A 60 -12.04 14.96 -21.99
C LEU A 60 -12.26 15.48 -20.57
N LYS A 61 -13.39 16.13 -20.28
CA LYS A 61 -13.76 16.54 -18.92
C LYS A 61 -13.96 15.35 -17.98
N CYS A 62 -14.59 14.28 -18.45
CA CYS A 62 -14.78 13.06 -17.65
C CYS A 62 -13.43 12.40 -17.31
N ALA A 63 -12.54 12.27 -18.31
CA ALA A 63 -11.19 11.74 -18.12
C ALA A 63 -10.35 12.60 -17.15
N LEU A 64 -10.47 13.92 -17.23
CA LEU A 64 -9.78 14.84 -16.32
C LEU A 64 -10.24 14.68 -14.87
N ASN A 65 -11.55 14.51 -14.64
CA ASN A 65 -12.08 14.34 -13.28
C ASN A 65 -11.65 12.99 -12.68
N ALA A 66 -11.70 11.90 -13.46
CA ALA A 66 -11.21 10.59 -13.03
C ALA A 66 -9.69 10.60 -12.73
N ALA A 67 -8.89 11.35 -13.50
CA ALA A 67 -7.47 11.50 -13.24
C ALA A 67 -7.20 12.31 -11.96
N LYS A 68 -7.96 13.38 -11.71
CA LYS A 68 -7.86 14.18 -10.47
C LYS A 68 -8.16 13.35 -9.23
N GLU A 69 -9.21 12.54 -9.28
CA GLU A 69 -9.64 11.67 -8.18
C GLU A 69 -8.56 10.65 -7.82
N LYS A 70 -7.97 9.98 -8.84
CA LYS A 70 -6.82 9.08 -8.65
C LYS A 70 -5.60 9.79 -8.05
N ILE A 71 -5.30 11.02 -8.47
CA ILE A 71 -4.18 11.80 -7.89
C ILE A 71 -4.44 12.08 -6.42
N THR A 72 -5.65 12.52 -6.05
CA THR A 72 -5.98 12.80 -4.65
C THR A 72 -5.94 11.56 -3.77
N GLU A 73 -6.37 10.40 -4.27
CA GLU A 73 -6.27 9.12 -3.55
C GLU A 73 -4.81 8.71 -3.34
N THR A 74 -3.98 8.87 -4.38
CA THR A 74 -2.54 8.53 -4.33
C THR A 74 -1.80 9.46 -3.35
N GLU A 75 -2.02 10.77 -3.45
CA GLU A 75 -1.44 11.77 -2.54
C GLU A 75 -1.91 11.58 -1.08
N ALA A 76 -3.16 11.16 -0.85
CA ALA A 76 -3.68 10.87 0.48
C ALA A 76 -3.05 9.60 1.09
N SER A 77 -2.81 8.57 0.28
CA SER A 77 -2.11 7.35 0.71
C SER A 77 -0.64 7.65 1.07
N GLU A 78 0.05 8.43 0.24
CA GLU A 78 1.45 8.85 0.46
C GLU A 78 1.62 9.69 1.73
N ARG A 79 0.69 10.62 2.00
CA ARG A 79 0.68 11.41 3.24
C ARG A 79 0.42 10.56 4.48
N LYS A 80 -0.42 9.53 4.39
CA LYS A 80 -0.63 8.57 5.48
C LYS A 80 0.62 7.72 5.72
N ALA A 81 1.25 7.20 4.66
CA ALA A 81 2.48 6.40 4.75
C ALA A 81 3.63 7.18 5.41
N THR A 82 3.87 8.42 4.97
CA THR A 82 4.93 9.29 5.52
C THR A 82 4.66 9.69 6.98
N ARG A 83 3.38 9.84 7.38
CA ARG A 83 3.01 10.26 8.75
C ARG A 83 2.97 9.09 9.73
N LEU A 84 2.67 7.86 9.27
CA LEU A 84 2.73 6.65 10.10
C LEU A 84 4.16 6.35 10.60
N GLN A 85 5.21 6.79 9.90
CA GLN A 85 6.60 6.50 10.22
C GLN A 85 7.18 7.18 11.46
N ARG A 86 6.53 8.21 12.01
CA ARG A 86 7.09 8.96 13.16
C ARG A 86 6.60 8.49 14.52
N ARG A 87 5.63 7.56 14.61
CA ARG A 87 5.05 7.18 15.92
C ARG A 87 4.27 5.86 15.96
N VAL A 88 4.57 4.89 15.09
CA VAL A 88 3.89 3.59 15.13
C VAL A 88 4.88 2.44 15.08
N SER A 89 4.96 1.70 16.19
CA SER A 89 5.82 0.53 16.37
C SER A 89 5.51 -0.64 15.42
N HIS A 90 4.31 -0.67 14.81
CA HIS A 90 3.82 -1.77 13.98
C HIS A 90 2.82 -1.29 12.90
N LEU A 91 2.96 -1.71 11.64
CA LEU A 91 2.01 -1.49 10.55
C LEU A 91 1.25 -2.79 10.23
N MET A 92 -0.06 -2.73 10.06
CA MET A 92 -0.86 -3.90 9.73
C MET A 92 -1.82 -3.64 8.57
N TYR A 93 -1.69 -4.45 7.53
CA TYR A 93 -2.56 -4.51 6.36
C TYR A 93 -3.40 -5.78 6.44
N VAL A 94 -4.72 -5.63 6.32
CA VAL A 94 -5.69 -6.72 6.24
C VAL A 94 -6.56 -6.45 5.03
N GLY A 95 -6.47 -7.29 4.00
CA GLY A 95 -7.20 -7.07 2.76
C GLY A 95 -6.74 -7.97 1.62
N HIS A 96 -7.31 -7.75 0.43
CA HIS A 96 -7.03 -8.59 -0.72
C HIS A 96 -5.66 -8.31 -1.36
N GLY A 97 -4.89 -9.39 -1.53
CA GLY A 97 -3.61 -9.36 -2.21
C GLY A 97 -2.50 -8.82 -1.33
N THR A 98 -1.65 -7.98 -1.90
CA THR A 98 -0.37 -7.57 -1.28
C THR A 98 -0.40 -6.16 -0.69
N GLY A 99 -1.52 -5.45 -0.83
CA GLY A 99 -1.64 -4.03 -0.45
C GLY A 99 -0.94 -3.06 -1.41
N SER A 100 -0.40 -3.55 -2.54
CA SER A 100 0.30 -2.70 -3.52
C SER A 100 -0.59 -1.65 -4.18
N GLN A 101 -1.91 -1.83 -4.17
CA GLN A 101 -2.83 -0.79 -4.64
C GLN A 101 -2.87 0.45 -3.73
N TYR A 102 -2.51 0.29 -2.45
CA TYR A 102 -2.50 1.39 -1.47
C TYR A 102 -1.08 1.90 -1.23
N MET A 103 -0.12 0.99 -1.10
CA MET A 103 1.31 1.30 -0.99
C MET A 103 2.05 0.68 -2.17
N PRO A 104 2.18 1.41 -3.30
CA PRO A 104 2.92 0.93 -4.44
C PRO A 104 4.38 0.65 -4.09
N SER A 105 4.92 -0.44 -4.63
CA SER A 105 6.33 -0.86 -4.52
C SER A 105 7.35 0.28 -4.54
N HIS A 106 7.29 1.12 -5.58
CA HIS A 106 8.23 2.24 -5.76
C HIS A 106 8.13 3.33 -4.67
N ILE A 107 7.01 3.41 -3.96
CA ILE A 107 6.89 4.28 -2.78
C ILE A 107 7.56 3.56 -1.62
N VAL A 108 7.19 2.32 -1.34
CA VAL A 108 7.71 1.52 -0.21
C VAL A 108 9.24 1.49 -0.20
N GLU A 109 9.89 1.25 -1.34
CA GLU A 109 11.35 1.22 -1.47
C GLU A 109 12.04 2.54 -1.10
N THR A 110 11.33 3.66 -1.22
CA THR A 110 11.88 5.00 -0.97
C THR A 110 11.62 5.52 0.42
N VAL A 111 10.70 4.89 1.15
CA VAL A 111 10.38 5.29 2.51
C VAL A 111 11.22 4.49 3.50
N ASP A 112 11.76 5.17 4.50
CA ASP A 112 12.56 4.55 5.56
C ASP A 112 11.63 3.92 6.63
N CYS A 113 11.25 2.67 6.42
CA CYS A 113 10.22 1.94 7.15
C CYS A 113 10.75 1.28 8.43
N HIS A 114 10.96 2.04 9.52
CA HIS A 114 11.37 1.48 10.82
C HIS A 114 10.22 0.85 11.64
N SER A 115 9.36 0.05 11.00
CA SER A 115 8.17 -0.55 11.65
C SER A 115 8.06 -2.03 11.32
N LEU A 116 7.54 -2.85 12.24
CA LEU A 116 7.19 -4.24 11.95
C LEU A 116 5.90 -4.27 11.12
N VAL A 117 5.97 -4.89 9.95
CA VAL A 117 4.86 -4.89 8.98
C VAL A 117 4.17 -6.25 8.96
N PHE A 118 2.84 -6.25 9.08
CA PHE A 118 1.99 -7.41 8.87
C PHE A 118 1.17 -7.25 7.59
N LEU A 119 1.32 -8.18 6.65
CA LEU A 119 0.59 -8.22 5.38
C LEU A 119 -0.36 -9.43 5.37
N TYR A 120 -1.53 -9.30 6.01
CA TYR A 120 -2.59 -10.32 6.01
C TYR A 120 -3.43 -10.21 4.73
N GLY A 121 -2.79 -10.56 3.63
CA GLY A 121 -3.48 -10.76 2.35
C GLY A 121 -2.84 -11.91 1.59
N CYS A 122 -3.64 -12.56 0.74
CA CYS A 122 -3.22 -13.72 -0.03
C CYS A 122 -1.96 -13.43 -0.84
N SER A 123 -0.97 -14.33 -0.76
CA SER A 123 0.29 -14.25 -1.51
C SER A 123 1.13 -12.98 -1.25
N SER A 124 0.91 -12.29 -0.12
CA SER A 124 1.64 -11.07 0.26
C SER A 124 3.15 -11.27 0.48
N ALA A 125 3.55 -12.47 0.91
CA ALA A 125 4.93 -12.88 1.10
C ALA A 125 5.45 -13.81 -0.03
N SER A 126 4.66 -14.00 -1.08
CA SER A 126 5.05 -14.82 -2.22
C SER A 126 6.13 -14.12 -3.05
N LEU A 127 7.12 -14.89 -3.51
CA LEU A 127 8.15 -14.41 -4.42
C LEU A 127 7.98 -15.10 -5.78
N ALA A 128 7.79 -14.30 -6.82
CA ALA A 128 7.70 -14.76 -8.19
C ALA A 128 9.09 -14.91 -8.81
N GLN A 129 9.38 -16.10 -9.36
CA GLN A 129 10.63 -16.36 -10.05
C GLN A 129 10.70 -15.60 -11.38
N ARG A 130 11.83 -14.92 -11.67
CA ARG A 130 12.05 -14.15 -12.91
C ARG A 130 13.04 -14.82 -13.87
N GLY A 131 13.01 -16.14 -13.93
CA GLY A 131 13.93 -16.97 -14.73
C GLY A 131 14.92 -17.75 -13.87
N ALA A 132 15.95 -18.31 -14.49
CA ALA A 132 16.92 -19.18 -13.81
C ALA A 132 18.01 -18.42 -13.03
N VAL A 133 18.35 -17.19 -13.45
CA VAL A 133 19.47 -16.42 -12.90
C VAL A 133 19.02 -15.18 -12.13
N ALA A 134 17.85 -14.62 -12.45
CA ALA A 134 17.36 -13.41 -11.79
C ALA A 134 16.76 -13.73 -10.42
N ASP A 135 17.05 -12.86 -9.45
CA ASP A 135 16.47 -12.94 -8.12
C ASP A 135 14.94 -12.94 -8.16
N PRO A 136 14.28 -13.75 -7.33
CA PRO A 136 12.84 -13.78 -7.26
C PRO A 136 12.32 -12.45 -6.70
N TRP A 137 11.09 -12.08 -7.06
CA TRP A 137 10.54 -10.76 -6.76
C TRP A 137 9.17 -10.83 -6.11
N GLY A 138 8.92 -10.00 -5.11
CA GLY A 138 7.61 -9.90 -4.47
C GLY A 138 7.51 -8.67 -3.58
N VAL A 139 6.29 -8.32 -3.17
CA VAL A 139 6.00 -7.12 -2.37
C VAL A 139 6.80 -7.11 -1.06
N LEU A 140 7.03 -8.28 -0.48
CA LEU A 140 7.89 -8.45 0.70
C LEU A 140 9.28 -7.80 0.53
N LEU A 141 9.93 -7.96 -0.62
CA LEU A 141 11.27 -7.41 -0.84
C LEU A 141 11.28 -5.87 -0.86
N HIS A 142 10.18 -5.24 -1.29
CA HIS A 142 10.05 -3.78 -1.26
C HIS A 142 10.13 -3.23 0.16
N TYR A 143 9.49 -3.92 1.10
CA TYR A 143 9.54 -3.54 2.51
C TYR A 143 10.96 -3.72 3.08
N LEU A 144 11.64 -4.82 2.74
CA LEU A 144 13.03 -5.03 3.18
C LEU A 144 13.98 -3.99 2.59
N ILE A 145 13.82 -3.62 1.31
CA ILE A 145 14.59 -2.55 0.65
C ILE A 145 14.30 -1.20 1.33
N GLY A 146 13.04 -0.96 1.69
CA GLY A 146 12.59 0.19 2.48
C GLY A 146 13.02 0.15 3.95
N SER A 147 14.06 -0.61 4.32
CA SER A 147 14.60 -0.71 5.69
C SER A 147 13.61 -1.23 6.74
N CYS A 148 12.61 -2.01 6.32
CA CYS A 148 11.73 -2.72 7.26
C CYS A 148 12.51 -3.79 8.02
N PRO A 149 12.56 -3.73 9.37
CA PRO A 149 13.32 -4.69 10.15
C PRO A 149 12.69 -6.09 10.13
N CYS A 150 11.37 -6.20 9.97
CA CYS A 150 10.66 -7.46 10.00
C CYS A 150 9.31 -7.37 9.28
N VAL A 151 9.01 -8.34 8.43
CA VAL A 151 7.77 -8.44 7.65
C VAL A 151 7.14 -9.81 7.88
N VAL A 152 5.86 -9.82 8.26
CA VAL A 152 5.04 -11.02 8.42
C VAL A 152 4.01 -11.04 7.29
N GLY A 153 3.85 -12.16 6.59
CA GLY A 153 2.89 -12.26 5.49
C GLY A 153 2.55 -13.70 5.11
N MET A 154 1.76 -13.85 4.05
CA MET A 154 1.23 -15.14 3.58
C MET A 154 1.86 -15.54 2.25
N LEU A 155 2.36 -16.77 2.14
CA LEU A 155 3.01 -17.27 0.91
C LEU A 155 2.02 -17.54 -0.23
N TRP A 156 0.78 -17.93 0.08
CA TRP A 156 -0.27 -18.28 -0.89
C TRP A 156 -1.66 -17.85 -0.38
N GLU A 157 -2.71 -18.30 -1.06
CA GLU A 157 -4.10 -18.00 -0.72
C GLU A 157 -4.53 -18.68 0.58
N VAL A 158 -5.16 -17.93 1.47
CA VAL A 158 -5.61 -18.39 2.79
C VAL A 158 -7.10 -18.09 2.96
N MET A 159 -7.77 -18.84 3.84
CA MET A 159 -9.18 -18.60 4.13
C MET A 159 -9.34 -17.46 5.14
N ASP A 160 -10.35 -16.63 4.93
CA ASP A 160 -10.62 -15.44 5.76
C ASP A 160 -10.83 -15.81 7.23
N ARG A 161 -11.61 -16.86 7.52
CA ARG A 161 -11.95 -17.26 8.90
C ARG A 161 -10.72 -17.57 9.76
N ASP A 162 -9.77 -18.35 9.25
CA ASP A 162 -8.55 -18.70 9.98
C ASP A 162 -7.58 -17.50 10.04
N THR A 163 -7.56 -16.66 9.00
CA THR A 163 -6.73 -15.44 8.94
C THR A 163 -7.19 -14.40 9.96
N ASP A 164 -8.50 -14.23 10.14
CA ASP A 164 -9.09 -13.36 11.14
C ASP A 164 -8.79 -13.84 12.57
N LEU A 165 -8.82 -15.17 12.77
CA LEU A 165 -8.45 -15.78 14.04
C LEU A 165 -6.96 -15.54 14.37
N LEU A 166 -6.06 -15.80 13.43
CA LEU A 166 -4.63 -15.52 13.57
C LEU A 166 -4.38 -14.05 13.88
N THR A 167 -4.98 -13.17 13.09
CA THR A 167 -4.91 -11.71 13.23
C THR A 167 -5.31 -11.28 14.63
N ARG A 168 -6.45 -11.74 15.12
CA ARG A 168 -6.95 -11.40 16.46
C ARG A 168 -6.00 -11.85 17.57
N GLU A 169 -5.55 -13.11 17.53
CA GLU A 169 -4.69 -13.66 18.58
C GLU A 169 -3.29 -13.06 18.57
N ILE A 170 -2.73 -12.76 17.39
CA ILE A 170 -1.45 -12.08 17.25
C ILE A 170 -1.55 -10.65 17.76
N ILE A 171 -2.57 -9.88 17.38
CA ILE A 171 -2.78 -8.52 17.93
C ILE A 171 -2.89 -8.55 19.45
N ARG A 172 -3.61 -9.53 20.00
CA ARG A 172 -3.74 -9.71 21.46
C ARG A 172 -2.36 -9.96 22.11
N ALA A 173 -1.56 -10.84 21.52
CA ALA A 173 -0.19 -11.11 21.98
C ALA A 173 0.73 -9.88 21.88
N LEU A 174 0.66 -9.12 20.78
CA LEU A 174 1.42 -7.87 20.61
C LEU A 174 1.06 -6.81 21.65
N ARG A 175 -0.16 -6.86 22.20
CA ARG A 175 -0.61 -5.97 23.28
C ARG A 175 -0.27 -6.49 24.68
N GLY A 176 0.38 -7.65 24.80
CA GLY A 176 0.68 -8.30 26.07
C GLY A 176 -0.56 -8.80 26.83
N ILE A 177 -1.70 -8.94 26.15
CA ILE A 177 -2.95 -9.41 26.76
C ILE A 177 -2.92 -10.94 26.79
N LYS A 178 -3.20 -11.56 27.94
CA LYS A 178 -3.29 -13.02 28.08
C LYS A 178 -4.44 -13.62 27.27
N GLY A 179 -4.23 -14.83 26.78
CA GLY A 179 -5.21 -15.54 25.96
C GLY A 179 -6.29 -16.21 26.78
N PRO A 180 -7.34 -16.72 26.13
CA PRO A 180 -8.24 -17.62 26.80
C PRO A 180 -7.47 -18.85 27.31
N PRO A 181 -7.88 -19.41 28.46
CA PRO A 181 -7.25 -20.62 28.99
C PRO A 181 -7.34 -21.72 27.93
N SER A 182 -6.26 -22.49 27.75
CA SER A 182 -6.07 -23.51 26.69
C SER A 182 -5.75 -23.01 25.28
N SER A 183 -5.57 -21.70 25.07
CA SER A 183 -5.01 -21.21 23.79
C SER A 183 -3.48 -21.36 23.73
N PRO A 184 -2.89 -21.65 22.54
CA PRO A 184 -1.44 -21.66 22.34
C PRO A 184 -0.72 -20.35 22.71
N LEU A 185 -1.46 -19.25 22.82
CA LEU A 185 -1.00 -17.91 23.16
C LEU A 185 -1.61 -17.42 24.50
N GLU A 186 -1.87 -18.34 25.44
CA GLU A 186 -2.33 -18.02 26.80
C GLU A 186 -1.37 -17.06 27.50
N ASP A 187 -0.09 -17.45 27.58
CA ASP A 187 1.02 -16.59 27.96
C ASP A 187 1.83 -16.20 26.70
N PRO A 188 1.57 -15.01 26.12
CA PRO A 188 2.22 -14.59 24.90
C PRO A 188 3.72 -14.31 25.14
N PRO A 189 4.61 -14.89 24.30
CA PRO A 189 6.03 -14.53 24.33
C PRO A 189 6.25 -13.11 23.78
N THR A 190 7.42 -12.54 24.03
CA THR A 190 7.80 -11.22 23.50
C THR A 190 8.33 -11.30 22.06
N ASP A 191 8.96 -12.41 21.67
CA ASP A 191 9.56 -12.58 20.35
C ASP A 191 8.50 -12.76 19.24
N ILE A 192 8.54 -11.92 18.20
CA ILE A 192 7.61 -11.98 17.06
C ILE A 192 7.63 -13.34 16.35
N PRO A 193 8.80 -13.93 15.99
CA PRO A 193 8.80 -15.23 15.33
C PRO A 193 8.18 -16.34 16.21
N LEU A 194 8.34 -16.24 17.53
CA LEU A 194 7.78 -17.21 18.47
C LEU A 194 6.27 -17.03 18.64
N ILE A 195 5.77 -15.78 18.66
CA ILE A 195 4.33 -15.48 18.61
C ILE A 195 3.72 -16.11 17.36
N VAL A 196 4.33 -15.89 16.18
CA VAL A 196 3.84 -16.44 14.92
C VAL A 196 3.88 -17.97 14.92
N ALA A 197 4.95 -18.58 15.43
CA ALA A 197 5.05 -20.03 15.55
C ALA A 197 3.96 -20.63 16.47
N ARG A 198 3.71 -20.01 17.62
CA ARG A 198 2.64 -20.42 18.55
C ARG A 198 1.24 -20.13 18.03
N ALA A 199 1.07 -19.20 17.10
CA ALA A 199 -0.22 -18.94 16.47
C ALA A 199 -0.63 -20.03 15.47
N LYS A 200 0.32 -20.78 14.89
CA LYS A 200 0.04 -21.77 13.82
C LYS A 200 -0.99 -22.86 14.18
N PRO A 201 -1.02 -23.43 15.40
CA PRO A 201 -2.02 -24.42 15.78
C PRO A 201 -3.45 -23.87 15.91
N LEU A 202 -3.65 -22.54 15.85
CA LEU A 202 -4.98 -21.94 15.87
C LEU A 202 -5.76 -22.19 14.58
N CYS A 203 -5.06 -22.38 13.46
CA CYS A 203 -5.71 -22.62 12.19
C CYS A 203 -6.25 -24.05 12.12
N SER A 204 -7.40 -24.19 11.48
CA SER A 204 -8.03 -25.50 11.27
C SER A 204 -7.14 -26.42 10.44
N TRP A 205 -6.46 -25.88 9.42
CA TRP A 205 -5.67 -26.64 8.46
C TRP A 205 -4.20 -26.18 8.45
N TYR A 206 -3.31 -27.17 8.35
CA TYR A 206 -1.87 -26.94 8.20
C TYR A 206 -1.54 -26.06 6.98
N LEU A 207 -2.29 -26.21 5.89
CA LEU A 207 -2.08 -25.42 4.67
C LEU A 207 -2.21 -23.91 4.92
N ILE A 208 -3.05 -23.49 5.86
CA ILE A 208 -3.25 -22.08 6.18
C ILE A 208 -2.17 -21.59 7.14
N SER A 209 -1.86 -22.36 8.18
CA SER A 209 -0.84 -21.97 9.15
C SER A 209 0.58 -22.01 8.59
N ALA A 210 0.85 -22.88 7.61
CA ALA A 210 2.12 -22.93 6.90
C ALA A 210 2.31 -21.72 5.96
N ALA A 211 1.23 -21.08 5.50
CA ALA A 211 1.31 -19.90 4.66
C ALA A 211 1.91 -18.70 5.40
N LEU A 212 1.65 -18.59 6.71
CA LEU A 212 2.15 -17.50 7.55
C LEU A 212 3.65 -17.64 7.82
N VAL A 213 4.40 -16.65 7.37
CA VAL A 213 5.87 -16.60 7.44
C VAL A 213 6.36 -15.25 7.92
N VAL A 214 7.59 -15.25 8.46
CA VAL A 214 8.28 -14.06 8.97
C VAL A 214 9.61 -13.92 8.22
N TYR A 215 9.88 -12.72 7.72
CA TYR A 215 11.14 -12.34 7.07
C TYR A 215 11.76 -11.16 7.80
N GLY A 216 13.09 -11.17 7.94
CA GLY A 216 13.85 -10.11 8.59
C GLY A 216 14.39 -10.52 9.96
N LEU A 217 14.58 -9.55 10.84
CA LEU A 217 15.19 -9.72 12.15
C LEU A 217 14.18 -10.24 13.19
N PRO A 218 14.64 -11.04 14.18
CA PRO A 218 13.80 -11.46 15.29
C PRO A 218 13.56 -10.28 16.23
N LEU A 219 12.39 -9.65 16.11
CA LEU A 219 11.99 -8.52 16.96
C LEU A 219 11.33 -8.97 18.26
N GLN A 220 11.46 -8.15 19.28
CA GLN A 220 10.83 -8.32 20.59
C GLN A 220 9.83 -7.20 20.86
N VAL A 221 8.65 -7.58 21.35
CA VAL A 221 7.66 -6.64 21.87
C VAL A 221 8.06 -6.26 23.28
N ILE A 222 8.33 -4.98 23.50
CA ILE A 222 8.56 -4.42 24.83
C ILE A 222 7.21 -3.92 25.35
N PRO A 223 6.70 -4.47 26.47
CA PRO A 223 5.51 -3.92 27.12
C PRO A 223 5.80 -2.47 27.53
N GLN A 224 4.95 -1.52 27.14
CA GLN A 224 5.08 -0.18 27.67
C GLN A 224 4.69 -0.18 29.15
N SER A 225 5.65 0.10 30.02
CA SER A 225 5.36 0.45 31.41
C SER A 225 4.55 1.74 31.40
N ASN A 226 3.42 1.77 32.12
CA ASN A 226 2.59 2.95 32.33
C ASN A 226 3.36 4.03 33.14
N GLU A 227 4.38 4.65 32.56
CA GLU A 227 5.10 5.78 33.18
C GLU A 227 4.72 7.14 32.57
N ASP A 228 3.83 7.19 31.57
CA ASP A 228 3.37 8.44 30.94
C ASP A 228 2.12 9.06 31.60
N SER A 229 1.83 8.73 32.87
CA SER A 229 0.79 9.39 33.67
C SER A 229 1.38 10.17 34.84
N LEU A 230 2.02 11.31 34.54
CA LEU A 230 2.29 12.41 35.47
C LEU A 230 2.15 13.74 34.73
#